data_AF-A0A381S5G1-F1
#
_entry.id   AF-A0A381S5G1-F1
#
_cell.length_a   1.000
_cell.length_b   1.000
_cell.length_c   1.000
_cell.angle_alpha   90.00
_cell.angle_beta   90.00
_cell.angle_gamma   90.00
#
_symmetry.space_group_name_H-M   'P 1'
#
loop_
_entity.id
_entity.type
_entity.pdbx_description
1 polymer ?
#
loop_
_entity_poly.entity_id
_entity_poly.type
_entity_poly.pdbx_seq_one_letter_code
_entity_poly.pdbx_strand_id
1 'polypeptide(L)'
;MVGDNPYLEGALAPVPDEVLALDLPVTGTLPEELEGRWLRNGPNPLGPTDPATHHWFLGDGMVHGVRLCGGRAEWYRNRWVRGPRVAEALGEPRPAGTSFGDRDFGPNTSVGGFAGKTWAMVEAGTTPMTLTYELDTIDYDDFEGTLPAGFTAHPKFDPTTGELHGVCYAYPDLPDRVQHVVVGPEGTVSSVTDVPVDGMPMVHDMSLTETNVLIYDLPVCLDLEMAIGGSPFPFSWNPNHPARVGVLPRAGTADDVVWCEAPQAYVFHPVNAYDTGDGGVVVDVCRYDSMFDQDRRGPVGDSAPTLARWTVDSTTRRVAEKPLADGHHEFPAHDPRVATRSYRYAYTADGLTLGPTTRIDVETGTSVIHDHGKGRYGAEPVVIPKYRST
;
A
#
# COMPACT_ATOMS: atom_id res chain seq x y z
N MET A 1 23.91 -3.02 25.70
CA MET A 1 24.20 -3.07 24.26
C MET A 1 22.87 -2.81 23.59
N VAL A 2 22.67 -1.60 23.06
CA VAL A 2 21.50 -1.31 22.23
C VAL A 2 21.66 -2.23 21.02
N GLY A 3 20.73 -3.16 20.84
CA GLY A 3 20.80 -4.08 19.69
C GLY A 3 20.65 -3.28 18.41
N ASP A 4 21.36 -3.71 17.38
CA ASP A 4 21.22 -3.15 16.04
C ASP A 4 19.74 -3.20 15.59
N ASN A 5 19.27 -2.13 14.95
CA ASN A 5 17.92 -2.08 14.40
C ASN A 5 17.97 -2.58 12.95
N PRO A 6 17.39 -3.76 12.63
CA PRO A 6 17.52 -4.35 11.30
C PRO A 6 16.93 -3.45 10.19
N TYR A 7 16.02 -2.56 10.55
CA TYR A 7 15.39 -1.60 9.66
C TYR A 7 16.29 -0.40 9.31
N LEU A 8 17.52 -0.34 9.83
CA LEU A 8 18.52 0.70 9.52
C LEU A 8 19.80 0.11 8.89
N GLU A 9 19.75 -1.15 8.44
CA GLU A 9 20.92 -1.88 7.95
C GLU A 9 20.73 -2.47 6.55
N GLY A 10 21.84 -2.72 5.87
CA GLY A 10 21.86 -3.43 4.58
C GLY A 10 20.96 -2.77 3.53
N ALA A 11 20.04 -3.56 2.96
CA ALA A 11 19.09 -3.08 1.95
C ALA A 11 17.99 -2.15 2.51
N LEU A 12 17.86 -2.07 3.85
CA LEU A 12 16.89 -1.23 4.56
C LEU A 12 17.55 0.04 5.13
N ALA A 13 18.88 0.21 4.98
CA ALA A 13 19.58 1.38 5.47
C ALA A 13 19.11 2.66 4.77
N PRO A 14 18.99 3.80 5.48
CA PRO A 14 18.61 5.06 4.88
C PRO A 14 19.56 5.49 3.75
N VAL A 15 18.99 5.97 2.65
CA VAL A 15 19.71 6.62 1.56
C VAL A 15 20.05 8.06 1.99
N PRO A 16 21.33 8.47 1.98
CA PRO A 16 21.74 9.76 2.53
C PRO A 16 21.70 10.92 1.53
N ASP A 17 21.59 10.64 0.23
CA ASP A 17 21.74 11.63 -0.84
C ASP A 17 20.62 11.54 -1.88
N GLU A 18 20.23 12.69 -2.44
CA GLU A 18 19.47 12.74 -3.69
C GLU A 18 20.42 12.66 -4.89
N VAL A 19 20.10 11.77 -5.81
CA VAL A 19 20.94 11.46 -6.97
C VAL A 19 20.15 11.71 -8.25
N LEU A 20 20.85 12.22 -9.26
CA LEU A 20 20.45 12.17 -10.65
C LEU A 20 21.55 11.42 -11.41
N ALA A 21 21.21 10.29 -11.98
CA ALA A 21 22.07 9.56 -12.91
C ALA A 21 21.40 9.53 -14.28
N LEU A 22 22.15 9.86 -15.32
CA LEU A 22 21.70 9.86 -16.72
C LEU A 22 22.34 8.69 -17.47
N ASP A 23 21.72 8.26 -18.55
CA ASP A 23 22.22 7.26 -19.50
C ASP A 23 22.71 5.98 -18.80
N LEU A 24 21.80 5.34 -18.05
CA LEU A 24 22.14 4.20 -17.21
C LEU A 24 22.62 3.02 -18.05
N PRO A 25 23.69 2.32 -17.64
CA PRO A 25 24.16 1.14 -18.33
C PRO A 25 23.13 0.00 -18.23
N VAL A 26 22.84 -0.64 -19.36
CA VAL A 26 21.93 -1.78 -19.46
C VAL A 26 22.72 -3.06 -19.69
N THR A 27 22.47 -4.09 -18.89
CA THR A 27 22.92 -5.46 -19.17
C THR A 27 21.76 -6.27 -19.76
N GLY A 28 21.96 -6.84 -20.95
CA GLY A 28 20.90 -7.53 -21.69
C GLY A 28 20.20 -6.59 -22.68
N THR A 29 18.87 -6.72 -22.81
CA THR A 29 18.07 -5.93 -23.76
C THR A 29 16.77 -5.49 -23.10
N LEU A 30 16.51 -4.18 -23.08
CA LEU A 30 15.21 -3.63 -22.71
C LEU A 30 14.30 -3.65 -23.94
N PRO A 31 13.04 -4.12 -23.84
CA PRO A 31 12.09 -4.02 -24.93
C PRO A 31 11.88 -2.56 -25.35
N GLU A 32 11.94 -2.29 -26.65
CA GLU A 32 11.82 -0.93 -27.19
C GLU A 32 10.43 -0.33 -26.93
N GLU A 33 9.41 -1.18 -26.82
CA GLU A 33 8.03 -0.81 -26.53
C GLU A 33 7.79 -0.38 -25.07
N LEU A 34 8.73 -0.65 -24.15
CA LEU A 34 8.60 -0.20 -22.75
C LEU A 34 8.96 1.28 -22.65
N GLU A 35 7.92 2.09 -22.59
CA GLU A 35 8.03 3.53 -22.40
C GLU A 35 7.25 3.98 -21.16
N GLY A 36 7.97 4.50 -20.16
CA GLY A 36 7.36 5.09 -18.98
C GLY A 36 8.36 5.36 -17.87
N ARG A 37 7.84 5.54 -16.65
CA ARG A 37 8.64 5.60 -15.41
C ARG A 37 8.24 4.43 -14.53
N TRP A 38 9.21 3.65 -14.06
CA TRP A 38 9.02 2.82 -12.88
C TRP A 38 9.30 3.69 -11.66
N LEU A 39 8.35 3.75 -10.72
CA LEU A 39 8.45 4.55 -9.50
C LEU A 39 8.29 3.64 -8.27
N ARG A 40 8.96 3.99 -7.18
CA ARG A 40 8.81 3.35 -5.87
C ARG A 40 8.93 4.40 -4.78
N ASN A 41 8.05 4.35 -3.79
CA ASN A 41 8.14 5.18 -2.58
C ASN A 41 8.52 4.30 -1.38
N GLY A 42 9.07 4.91 -0.34
CA GLY A 42 9.41 4.23 0.90
C GLY A 42 9.82 5.20 2.00
N PRO A 43 9.76 4.78 3.27
CA PRO A 43 10.29 5.54 4.40
C PRO A 43 11.81 5.66 4.26
N ASN A 44 12.31 6.90 4.30
CA ASN A 44 13.73 7.21 4.30
C ASN A 44 14.01 8.41 5.21
N PRO A 45 14.27 8.19 6.51
CA PRO A 45 14.46 9.27 7.47
C PRO A 45 15.58 10.22 7.03
N LEU A 46 15.28 11.52 7.01
CA LEU A 46 16.29 12.55 6.76
C LEU A 46 17.08 12.83 8.04
N GLY A 47 18.36 12.45 8.06
CA GLY A 47 19.28 12.73 9.16
C GLY A 47 19.39 11.62 10.21
N PRO A 48 19.98 11.93 11.39
CA PRO A 48 20.22 10.93 12.44
C PRO A 48 18.93 10.29 12.94
N THR A 49 18.94 8.97 13.05
CA THR A 49 17.82 8.16 13.54
C THR A 49 18.27 7.41 14.78
N ASP A 50 17.44 7.38 15.83
CA ASP A 50 17.71 6.57 17.02
C ASP A 50 17.34 5.09 16.77
N PRO A 51 18.32 4.17 16.70
CA PRO A 51 18.03 2.77 16.42
C PRO A 51 17.17 2.11 17.51
N ALA A 52 17.18 2.62 18.75
CA ALA A 52 16.42 2.04 19.84
C ALA A 52 14.89 2.24 19.67
N THR A 53 14.49 3.30 18.99
CA THR A 53 13.09 3.74 18.89
C THR A 53 12.55 3.78 17.46
N HIS A 54 13.41 3.61 16.45
CA HIS A 54 12.99 3.65 15.07
C HIS A 54 12.03 2.52 14.70
N HIS A 55 10.91 2.93 14.11
CA HIS A 55 9.91 2.06 13.50
C HIS A 55 10.02 2.14 11.98
N TRP A 56 9.95 1.00 11.28
CA TRP A 56 10.15 0.87 9.84
C TRP A 56 9.24 1.79 9.01
N PHE A 57 7.96 1.91 9.37
CA PHE A 57 7.01 2.78 8.66
C PHE A 57 7.22 4.28 8.89
N LEU A 58 8.10 4.67 9.82
CA LEU A 58 8.37 6.08 10.10
C LEU A 58 9.57 6.56 9.28
N GLY A 59 9.49 7.82 8.87
CA GLY A 59 10.51 8.46 8.04
C GLY A 59 9.88 9.27 6.93
N ASP A 60 10.64 10.18 6.36
CA ASP A 60 10.18 10.99 5.24
C ASP A 60 10.09 10.12 3.99
N GLY A 61 9.07 10.32 3.15
CA GLY A 61 8.98 9.63 1.88
C GLY A 61 10.17 9.93 0.99
N MET A 62 10.71 8.91 0.34
CA MET A 62 11.64 9.08 -0.77
C MET A 62 11.17 8.29 -1.98
N VAL A 63 10.88 9.03 -3.04
CA VAL A 63 10.48 8.45 -4.31
C VAL A 63 11.72 8.21 -5.16
N HIS A 64 11.89 6.96 -5.58
CA HIS A 64 12.86 6.52 -6.57
C HIS A 64 12.16 6.36 -7.91
N GLY A 65 12.85 6.69 -9.00
CA GLY A 65 12.32 6.52 -10.35
C GLY A 65 13.38 6.13 -11.37
N VAL A 66 12.98 5.29 -12.32
CA VAL A 66 13.75 4.96 -13.53
C VAL A 66 12.90 5.25 -14.76
N ARG A 67 13.40 6.08 -15.67
CA ARG A 67 12.76 6.37 -16.96
C ARG A 67 13.25 5.39 -18.03
N LEU A 68 12.32 4.70 -18.67
CA LEU A 68 12.58 3.80 -19.80
C LEU A 68 12.00 4.39 -21.07
N CYS A 69 12.77 4.40 -22.17
CA CYS A 69 12.32 4.87 -23.48
C CYS A 69 13.17 4.27 -24.60
N GLY A 70 12.53 3.67 -25.62
CA GLY A 70 13.20 3.21 -26.83
C GLY A 70 14.39 2.28 -26.55
N GLY A 71 14.21 1.32 -25.64
CA GLY A 71 15.24 0.35 -25.25
C GLY A 71 16.35 0.90 -24.37
N ARG A 72 16.23 2.13 -23.85
CA ARG A 72 17.20 2.75 -22.93
C ARG A 72 16.59 2.99 -21.55
N ALA A 73 17.44 2.97 -20.53
CA ALA A 73 17.15 3.53 -19.22
C ALA A 73 17.77 4.93 -19.13
N GLU A 74 16.97 5.96 -19.42
CA GLU A 74 17.46 7.33 -19.67
C GLU A 74 17.93 8.02 -18.40
N TRP A 75 17.24 7.80 -17.28
CA TRP A 75 17.66 8.35 -16.00
C TRP A 75 17.18 7.53 -14.81
N TYR A 76 17.94 7.62 -13.73
CA TYR A 76 17.52 7.29 -12.36
C TYR A 76 17.51 8.57 -11.53
N ARG A 77 16.48 8.73 -10.70
CA ARG A 77 16.35 9.82 -9.73
C ARG A 77 15.80 9.30 -8.42
N ASN A 78 16.25 9.88 -7.31
CA ASN A 78 15.54 9.83 -6.04
C ASN A 78 15.34 11.22 -5.45
N ARG A 79 14.17 11.44 -4.86
CA ARG A 79 13.76 12.70 -4.24
C ARG A 79 13.03 12.42 -2.95
N TRP A 80 13.40 13.09 -1.87
CA TRP A 80 12.53 13.17 -0.69
C TRP A 80 11.20 13.84 -1.07
N VAL A 81 10.11 13.45 -0.44
CA VAL A 81 8.86 14.18 -0.57
C VAL A 81 8.94 15.38 0.37
N ARG A 82 8.82 16.60 -0.17
CA ARG A 82 9.01 17.86 0.58
C ARG A 82 7.79 18.19 1.44
N GLY A 83 7.49 17.34 2.43
CA GLY A 83 6.68 17.75 3.56
C GLY A 83 7.35 18.89 4.34
N PRO A 84 6.62 19.67 5.17
CA PRO A 84 7.17 20.79 5.92
C PRO A 84 8.48 20.50 6.65
N ARG A 85 8.62 19.32 7.27
CA ARG A 85 9.84 18.90 7.99
C ARG A 85 11.06 18.80 7.07
N VAL A 86 10.91 18.17 5.90
CA VAL A 86 11.99 18.01 4.91
C VAL A 86 12.35 19.36 4.31
N ALA A 87 11.35 20.14 3.89
CA ALA A 87 11.58 21.47 3.33
C ALA A 87 12.39 22.35 4.29
N GLU A 88 12.03 22.37 5.57
CA GLU A 88 12.76 23.10 6.60
C GLU A 88 14.20 22.59 6.79
N ALA A 89 14.39 21.27 6.86
CA ALA A 89 15.71 20.66 7.00
C ALA A 89 16.64 20.94 5.81
N LEU A 90 16.09 21.09 4.60
CA LEU A 90 16.83 21.44 3.38
C LEU A 90 16.96 22.96 3.16
N GLY A 91 16.31 23.79 3.99
CA GLY A 91 16.29 25.25 3.82
C GLY A 91 15.46 25.70 2.62
N GLU A 92 14.49 24.90 2.20
CA GLU A 92 13.58 25.14 1.08
C GLU A 92 12.25 25.78 1.57
N PRO A 93 11.50 26.46 0.70
CA PRO A 93 10.15 26.92 1.03
C PRO A 93 9.25 25.74 1.41
N ARG A 94 8.35 25.95 2.40
CA ARG A 94 7.32 24.96 2.72
C ARG A 94 6.36 24.79 1.54
N PRO A 95 5.84 23.56 1.30
CA PRO A 95 4.78 23.36 0.31
C PRO A 95 3.54 24.18 0.68
N ALA A 96 2.78 24.59 -0.32
CA ALA A 96 1.46 25.16 -0.17
C ALA A 96 0.43 24.09 0.25
N GLY A 97 -0.68 24.57 0.81
CA GLY A 97 -1.69 23.71 1.44
C GLY A 97 -1.25 23.18 2.80
N THR A 98 -2.07 22.30 3.37
CA THR A 98 -1.85 21.66 4.67
C THR A 98 -2.34 20.23 4.60
N SER A 99 -1.65 19.30 5.26
CA SER A 99 -2.22 17.97 5.47
C SER A 99 -3.39 18.04 6.44
N PHE A 100 -4.39 17.17 6.25
CA PHE A 100 -5.39 16.90 7.26
C PHE A 100 -4.72 16.52 8.59
N GLY A 101 -5.23 17.06 9.71
CA GLY A 101 -4.66 16.87 11.05
C GLY A 101 -3.31 17.55 11.29
N ASP A 102 -2.94 18.57 10.48
CA ASP A 102 -1.69 19.34 10.60
C ASP A 102 -0.40 18.48 10.56
N ARG A 103 -0.45 17.34 9.87
CA ARG A 103 0.72 16.46 9.70
C ARG A 103 1.80 17.14 8.85
N ASP A 104 3.05 16.98 9.26
CA ASP A 104 4.18 17.74 8.72
C ASP A 104 5.26 16.90 8.01
N PHE A 105 5.02 15.59 7.84
CA PHE A 105 5.94 14.67 7.16
C PHE A 105 5.53 14.44 5.70
N GLY A 106 6.52 14.10 4.85
CA GLY A 106 6.29 13.76 3.45
C GLY A 106 5.77 12.33 3.28
N PRO A 107 4.66 12.09 2.54
CA PRO A 107 4.10 10.76 2.32
C PRO A 107 5.08 9.71 1.79
N ASN A 108 5.11 8.52 2.41
CA ASN A 108 6.22 7.56 2.27
C ASN A 108 5.83 6.12 1.86
N THR A 109 4.55 5.79 1.71
CA THR A 109 4.14 4.38 1.52
C THR A 109 4.08 4.01 0.05
N SER A 110 3.41 4.82 -0.77
CA SER A 110 3.18 4.49 -2.18
C SER A 110 3.33 5.70 -3.10
N VAL A 111 3.44 5.43 -4.40
CA VAL A 111 3.47 6.42 -5.47
C VAL A 111 2.64 5.93 -6.64
N GLY A 112 1.76 6.76 -7.18
CA GLY A 112 0.81 6.37 -8.24
C GLY A 112 0.42 7.54 -9.13
N GLY A 113 -0.05 7.24 -10.34
CA GLY A 113 -0.52 8.24 -11.29
C GLY A 113 -2.01 8.11 -11.58
N PHE A 114 -2.75 9.23 -11.55
CA PHE A 114 -4.17 9.29 -11.87
C PHE A 114 -4.56 10.74 -12.19
N ALA A 115 -5.58 10.94 -13.02
CA ALA A 115 -6.05 12.26 -13.46
C ALA A 115 -4.91 13.20 -13.95
N GLY A 116 -3.89 12.64 -14.60
CA GLY A 116 -2.73 13.38 -15.12
C GLY A 116 -1.72 13.85 -14.07
N LYS A 117 -1.92 13.52 -12.79
CA LYS A 117 -1.02 13.84 -11.67
C LYS A 117 -0.24 12.59 -11.23
N THR A 118 0.88 12.80 -10.55
CA THR A 118 1.63 11.75 -9.84
C THR A 118 1.61 12.08 -8.36
N TRP A 119 1.20 11.15 -7.50
CA TRP A 119 1.06 11.37 -6.07
C TRP A 119 2.03 10.52 -5.26
N ALA A 120 2.57 11.08 -4.19
CA ALA A 120 3.09 10.34 -3.05
C ALA A 120 1.99 10.23 -1.99
N MET A 121 1.78 9.03 -1.45
CA MET A 121 0.69 8.74 -0.52
C MET A 121 1.21 7.95 0.70
N VAL A 122 0.52 8.14 1.82
CA VAL A 122 0.71 7.46 3.10
C VAL A 122 -0.63 7.45 3.81
N GLU A 123 -0.88 6.39 4.57
CA GLU A 123 -2.12 6.17 5.28
C GLU A 123 -2.28 7.06 6.54
N ALA A 124 -3.21 6.65 7.41
CA ALA A 124 -3.45 7.21 8.73
C ALA A 124 -3.89 8.67 8.78
N GLY A 125 -4.46 9.21 7.69
CA GLY A 125 -5.07 10.53 7.68
C GLY A 125 -4.20 11.62 7.04
N THR A 126 -3.19 11.24 6.26
CA THR A 126 -2.32 12.20 5.58
C THR A 126 -2.89 12.60 4.22
N THR A 127 -2.81 13.88 3.87
CA THR A 127 -3.15 14.37 2.53
C THR A 127 -2.06 13.99 1.54
N PRO A 128 -2.39 13.45 0.35
CA PRO A 128 -1.40 13.19 -0.70
C PRO A 128 -0.60 14.43 -1.09
N MET A 129 0.58 14.23 -1.66
CA MET A 129 1.35 15.31 -2.28
C MET A 129 1.61 15.00 -3.75
N THR A 130 1.53 16.01 -4.61
CA THR A 130 1.80 15.86 -6.04
C THR A 130 3.29 16.00 -6.36
N LEU A 131 3.73 15.29 -7.39
CA LEU A 131 5.10 15.28 -7.89
C LEU A 131 5.14 15.67 -9.36
N THR A 132 6.21 16.36 -9.75
CA THR A 132 6.52 16.62 -11.16
C THR A 132 6.93 15.34 -11.89
N TYR A 133 7.14 15.44 -13.21
CA TYR A 133 7.67 14.31 -13.97
C TYR A 133 9.08 13.91 -13.48
N GLU A 134 9.85 14.90 -13.01
CA GLU A 134 11.20 14.81 -12.47
C GLU A 134 11.27 14.36 -11.00
N LEU A 135 10.12 14.14 -10.34
CA LEU A 135 9.94 13.76 -8.93
C LEU A 135 10.11 14.89 -7.91
N ASP A 136 10.18 16.13 -8.36
CA ASP A 136 10.15 17.27 -7.43
C ASP A 136 8.75 17.38 -6.83
N THR A 137 8.66 17.67 -5.53
CA THR A 137 7.37 17.89 -4.87
C THR A 137 6.77 19.21 -5.33
N ILE A 138 5.49 19.18 -5.69
CA ILE A 138 4.70 20.36 -6.01
C ILE A 138 4.12 20.86 -4.69
N ASP A 139 2.99 20.33 -4.26
CA ASP A 139 2.27 20.76 -3.05
C ASP A 139 1.39 19.61 -2.50
N TYR A 140 0.72 19.84 -1.37
CA TYR A 140 -0.39 18.99 -0.95
C TYR A 140 -1.53 19.01 -1.98
N ASP A 141 -2.19 17.86 -2.17
CA ASP A 141 -3.32 17.70 -3.08
C ASP A 141 -4.46 16.98 -2.35
N ASP A 142 -5.46 17.77 -1.95
CA ASP A 142 -6.71 17.33 -1.34
C ASP A 142 -7.83 17.16 -2.38
N PHE A 143 -7.45 16.87 -3.64
CA PHE A 143 -8.35 16.64 -4.76
C PHE A 143 -9.22 17.88 -5.03
N GLU A 144 -8.58 19.03 -5.20
CA GLU A 144 -9.25 20.33 -5.43
C GLU A 144 -10.20 20.73 -4.27
N GLY A 145 -9.81 20.45 -3.02
CA GLY A 145 -10.59 20.78 -1.83
C GLY A 145 -11.77 19.85 -1.55
N THR A 146 -11.87 18.71 -2.25
CA THR A 146 -13.01 17.78 -2.12
C THR A 146 -12.76 16.60 -1.18
N LEU A 147 -11.51 16.36 -0.79
CA LEU A 147 -11.15 15.33 0.19
C LEU A 147 -11.44 15.80 1.62
N PRO A 148 -12.31 15.09 2.38
CA PRO A 148 -12.72 15.55 3.70
C PRO A 148 -11.70 15.27 4.82
N ALA A 149 -10.82 14.29 4.62
CA ALA A 149 -9.83 13.83 5.60
C ALA A 149 -8.50 13.48 4.90
N GLY A 150 -7.75 12.50 5.40
CA GLY A 150 -6.64 11.93 4.65
C GLY A 150 -7.07 10.91 3.60
N PHE A 151 -6.11 10.44 2.81
CA PHE A 151 -6.33 9.43 1.80
C PHE A 151 -5.57 8.14 2.11
N THR A 152 -5.94 7.05 1.44
CA THR A 152 -5.23 5.76 1.54
C THR A 152 -3.94 5.79 0.72
N ALA A 153 -2.97 4.97 1.09
CA ALA A 153 -1.82 4.68 0.23
C ALA A 153 -2.10 3.58 -0.80
N HIS A 154 -3.20 2.84 -0.67
CA HIS A 154 -3.52 1.70 -1.54
C HIS A 154 -4.83 1.87 -2.31
N PRO A 155 -5.01 2.96 -3.05
CA PRO A 155 -6.23 3.12 -3.82
C PRO A 155 -6.28 2.11 -4.97
N LYS A 156 -7.48 1.61 -5.29
CA LYS A 156 -7.74 0.67 -6.38
C LYS A 156 -8.41 1.38 -7.56
N PHE A 157 -7.80 1.26 -8.73
CA PHE A 157 -8.37 1.80 -9.97
C PHE A 157 -9.35 0.81 -10.58
N ASP A 158 -10.54 1.28 -10.95
CA ASP A 158 -11.48 0.51 -11.75
C ASP A 158 -11.27 0.79 -13.24
N PRO A 159 -10.80 -0.19 -14.04
CA PRO A 159 -10.61 -0.01 -15.47
C PRO A 159 -11.91 0.16 -16.27
N THR A 160 -13.07 -0.13 -15.69
CA THR A 160 -14.39 -0.02 -16.32
C THR A 160 -14.98 1.37 -16.18
N THR A 161 -14.90 1.97 -14.98
CA THR A 161 -15.48 3.30 -14.71
C THR A 161 -14.46 4.43 -14.80
N GLY A 162 -13.16 4.11 -14.66
CA GLY A 162 -12.09 5.11 -14.58
C GLY A 162 -12.00 5.78 -13.21
N GLU A 163 -12.69 5.25 -12.20
CA GLU A 163 -12.69 5.76 -10.83
C GLU A 163 -11.56 5.15 -10.01
N LEU A 164 -11.17 5.87 -8.96
CA LEU A 164 -10.20 5.42 -7.97
C LEU A 164 -10.91 5.27 -6.61
N HIS A 165 -10.83 4.08 -6.02
CA HIS A 165 -11.49 3.74 -4.76
C HIS A 165 -10.45 3.58 -3.65
N GLY A 166 -10.75 4.07 -2.45
CA GLY A 166 -9.90 3.87 -1.28
C GLY A 166 -10.71 3.72 -0.01
N VAL A 167 -10.22 2.93 0.94
CA VAL A 167 -10.71 2.94 2.32
C VAL A 167 -9.67 3.65 3.17
N CYS A 168 -10.10 4.73 3.83
CA CYS A 168 -9.22 5.67 4.53
C CYS A 168 -9.57 5.68 6.01
N TYR A 169 -8.56 5.66 6.87
CA TYR A 169 -8.69 5.95 8.30
C TYR A 169 -7.81 7.13 8.66
N ALA A 170 -8.15 7.86 9.73
CA ALA A 170 -7.35 9.00 10.19
C ALA A 170 -7.17 8.96 11.70
N TYR A 171 -5.94 8.70 12.15
CA TYR A 171 -5.61 8.67 13.57
C TYR A 171 -4.92 9.97 14.00
N PRO A 172 -5.37 10.68 15.04
CA PRO A 172 -6.46 10.31 15.97
C PRO A 172 -7.83 10.89 15.59
N ASP A 173 -7.94 11.58 14.45
CA ASP A 173 -9.02 12.51 14.13
C ASP A 173 -10.39 11.87 13.83
N LEU A 174 -10.41 10.62 13.36
CA LEU A 174 -11.62 9.86 13.03
C LEU A 174 -11.67 8.53 13.82
N PRO A 175 -12.01 8.56 15.12
CA PRO A 175 -11.86 7.40 15.99
C PRO A 175 -12.93 6.32 15.88
N ASP A 176 -14.06 6.61 15.24
CA ASP A 176 -15.27 5.79 15.23
C ASP A 176 -15.65 5.28 13.84
N ARG A 177 -14.83 5.54 12.82
CA ARG A 177 -15.14 5.18 11.43
C ARG A 177 -13.91 5.12 10.52
N VAL A 178 -14.10 4.41 9.42
CA VAL A 178 -13.28 4.53 8.20
C VAL A 178 -14.13 5.13 7.08
N GLN A 179 -13.49 5.71 6.06
CA GLN A 179 -14.17 6.33 4.93
C GLN A 179 -13.89 5.54 3.66
N HIS A 180 -14.93 5.05 2.98
CA HIS A 180 -14.81 4.65 1.58
C HIS A 180 -14.90 5.91 0.72
N VAL A 181 -13.77 6.28 0.10
CA VAL A 181 -13.62 7.46 -0.76
C VAL A 181 -13.56 7.01 -2.21
N VAL A 182 -14.31 7.68 -3.08
CA VAL A 182 -14.25 7.52 -4.54
C VAL A 182 -13.77 8.81 -5.16
N VAL A 183 -12.74 8.74 -5.99
CA VAL A 183 -12.24 9.85 -6.80
C VAL A 183 -12.62 9.59 -8.25
N GLY A 184 -13.35 10.54 -8.84
CA GLY A 184 -13.74 10.49 -10.25
C GLY A 184 -12.56 10.72 -11.19
N PRO A 185 -12.71 10.40 -12.49
CA PRO A 185 -11.63 10.53 -13.49
C PRO A 185 -11.10 11.96 -13.65
N GLU A 186 -11.86 12.97 -13.22
CA GLU A 186 -11.46 14.38 -13.19
C GLU A 186 -10.47 14.70 -12.05
N GLY A 187 -10.20 13.76 -11.14
CA GLY A 187 -9.30 13.97 -10.00
C GLY A 187 -9.93 14.68 -8.80
N THR A 188 -11.26 14.62 -8.68
CA THR A 188 -12.03 15.14 -7.53
C THR A 188 -12.78 14.01 -6.83
N VAL A 189 -12.93 14.09 -5.51
CA VAL A 189 -13.75 13.15 -4.73
C VAL A 189 -15.22 13.28 -5.16
N SER A 190 -15.78 12.17 -5.65
CA SER A 190 -17.16 12.08 -6.13
C SER A 190 -18.12 11.54 -5.07
N SER A 191 -17.63 10.70 -4.16
CA SER A 191 -18.43 10.22 -3.02
C SER A 191 -17.56 9.83 -1.83
N VAL A 192 -18.15 9.95 -0.64
CA VAL A 192 -17.56 9.47 0.62
C VAL A 192 -18.64 8.77 1.42
N THR A 193 -18.35 7.53 1.83
CA THR A 193 -19.20 6.75 2.73
C THR A 193 -18.47 6.52 4.04
N ASP A 194 -19.00 7.10 5.12
CA ASP A 194 -18.52 6.91 6.48
C ASP A 194 -19.01 5.56 7.03
N VAL A 195 -18.11 4.61 7.23
CA VAL A 195 -18.42 3.26 7.73
C VAL A 195 -17.99 3.13 9.19
N PRO A 196 -18.95 2.98 10.14
CA PRO A 196 -18.62 2.86 11.55
C PRO A 196 -17.78 1.62 11.85
N VAL A 197 -16.72 1.79 12.62
CA VAL A 197 -15.87 0.71 13.15
C VAL A 197 -15.45 1.05 14.59
N ASP A 198 -15.22 0.01 15.39
CA ASP A 198 -14.77 0.16 16.77
C ASP A 198 -13.26 -0.05 16.88
N GLY A 199 -12.60 0.57 17.86
CA GLY A 199 -11.20 0.28 18.20
C GLY A 199 -10.14 0.88 17.27
N MET A 200 -10.54 1.71 16.29
CA MET A 200 -9.62 2.31 15.30
C MET A 200 -8.70 1.28 14.64
N PRO A 201 -9.24 0.32 13.87
CA PRO A 201 -8.43 -0.64 13.14
C PRO A 201 -7.52 0.07 12.14
N MET A 202 -6.30 -0.41 12.03
CA MET A 202 -5.38 -0.01 10.97
C MET A 202 -5.83 -0.70 9.66
N VAL A 203 -6.58 0.02 8.85
CA VAL A 203 -7.03 -0.44 7.52
C VAL A 203 -6.00 -0.02 6.48
N HIS A 204 -4.96 -0.85 6.29
CA HIS A 204 -3.85 -0.58 5.39
C HIS A 204 -4.27 -0.54 3.92
N ASP A 205 -5.11 -1.50 3.53
CA ASP A 205 -5.57 -1.68 2.16
C ASP A 205 -7.05 -2.09 2.14
N MET A 206 -7.62 -2.24 0.95
CA MET A 206 -8.99 -2.62 0.64
C MET A 206 -9.02 -3.48 -0.63
N SER A 207 -10.13 -4.17 -0.90
CA SER A 207 -10.33 -4.85 -2.18
C SER A 207 -11.57 -4.39 -2.92
N LEU A 208 -11.48 -4.35 -4.25
CA LEU A 208 -12.54 -3.91 -5.14
C LEU A 208 -12.95 -5.08 -6.04
N THR A 209 -14.24 -5.39 -6.11
CA THR A 209 -14.83 -6.25 -7.14
C THR A 209 -15.63 -5.40 -8.12
N GLU A 210 -16.24 -5.97 -9.16
CA GLU A 210 -17.09 -5.20 -10.09
C GLU A 210 -18.28 -4.55 -9.36
N THR A 211 -18.75 -5.12 -8.25
CA THR A 211 -19.96 -4.66 -7.55
C THR A 211 -19.76 -4.25 -6.09
N ASN A 212 -18.66 -4.66 -5.45
CA ASN A 212 -18.43 -4.49 -4.01
C ASN A 212 -17.07 -3.85 -3.68
N VAL A 213 -17.03 -3.18 -2.53
CA VAL A 213 -15.84 -2.78 -1.80
C VAL A 213 -15.70 -3.70 -0.58
N LEU A 214 -14.51 -4.23 -0.35
CA LEU A 214 -14.19 -5.01 0.85
C LEU A 214 -13.39 -4.15 1.82
N ILE A 215 -13.92 -4.04 3.04
CA ILE A 215 -13.33 -3.29 4.16
C ILE A 215 -12.75 -4.29 5.16
N TYR A 216 -11.46 -4.16 5.48
CA TYR A 216 -10.77 -5.05 6.41
C TYR A 216 -10.77 -4.47 7.81
N ASP A 217 -11.67 -4.96 8.67
CA ASP A 217 -11.67 -4.64 10.10
C ASP A 217 -10.95 -5.78 10.84
N LEU A 218 -9.64 -5.60 11.01
CA LEU A 218 -8.69 -6.63 11.43
C LEU A 218 -8.01 -6.27 12.76
N PRO A 219 -7.36 -7.23 13.44
CA PRO A 219 -6.97 -7.11 14.85
C PRO A 219 -5.78 -6.19 15.14
N VAL A 220 -5.26 -5.41 14.19
CA VAL A 220 -4.29 -4.35 14.51
C VAL A 220 -5.07 -3.06 14.75
N CYS A 221 -5.12 -2.64 16.01
CA CYS A 221 -5.97 -1.55 16.47
C CYS A 221 -5.14 -0.52 17.25
N LEU A 222 -5.73 0.62 17.57
CA LEU A 222 -5.11 1.61 18.45
C LEU A 222 -4.85 1.01 19.84
N ASP A 223 -3.58 1.05 20.27
CA ASP A 223 -3.17 0.79 21.64
C ASP A 223 -3.11 2.12 22.41
N LEU A 224 -4.08 2.31 23.31
CA LEU A 224 -4.19 3.53 24.11
C LEU A 224 -3.00 3.73 25.07
N GLU A 225 -2.41 2.67 25.59
CA GLU A 225 -1.25 2.79 26.49
C GLU A 225 -0.03 3.28 25.69
N MET A 226 0.18 2.75 24.49
CA MET A 226 1.23 3.22 23.59
C MET A 226 0.98 4.67 23.14
N ALA A 227 -0.26 5.03 22.81
CA ALA A 227 -0.62 6.39 22.43
C ALA A 227 -0.37 7.40 23.56
N ILE A 228 -0.83 7.10 24.78
CA ILE A 228 -0.62 7.94 25.97
C ILE A 228 0.88 8.01 26.31
N GLY A 229 1.62 6.93 26.07
CA GLY A 229 3.07 6.86 26.22
C GLY A 229 3.85 7.67 25.18
N GLY A 230 3.18 8.24 24.17
CA GLY A 230 3.81 9.04 23.12
C GLY A 230 4.48 8.22 22.02
N SER A 231 4.06 6.96 21.80
CA SER A 231 4.54 6.16 20.68
C SER A 231 4.17 6.86 19.36
N PRO A 232 5.12 7.05 18.43
CA PRO A 232 4.83 7.60 17.10
C PRO A 232 4.07 6.60 16.21
N PHE A 233 4.00 5.33 16.60
CA PHE A 233 3.19 4.30 15.96
C PHE A 233 2.43 3.53 17.05
N PRO A 234 1.22 3.98 17.46
CA PRO A 234 0.49 3.42 18.58
C PRO A 234 -0.52 2.34 18.13
N PHE A 235 -0.12 1.46 17.22
CA PHE A 235 -0.96 0.34 16.77
C PHE A 235 -0.33 -0.99 17.16
N SER A 236 -1.15 -1.91 17.66
CA SER A 236 -0.71 -3.25 18.06
C SER A 236 -1.78 -4.29 17.80
N TRP A 237 -1.37 -5.56 17.80
CA TRP A 237 -2.31 -6.67 17.79
C TRP A 237 -3.22 -6.64 19.02
N ASN A 238 -4.54 -6.74 18.81
CA ASN A 238 -5.56 -6.90 19.83
C ASN A 238 -6.28 -8.25 19.62
N PRO A 239 -5.92 -9.31 20.38
CA PRO A 239 -6.49 -10.63 20.19
C PRO A 239 -7.99 -10.72 20.52
N ASN A 240 -8.56 -9.71 21.18
CA ASN A 240 -9.98 -9.64 21.51
C ASN A 240 -10.80 -8.88 20.47
N HIS A 241 -10.15 -8.24 19.49
CA HIS A 241 -10.84 -7.57 18.39
C HIS A 241 -11.33 -8.60 17.38
N PRO A 242 -12.61 -8.58 16.96
CA PRO A 242 -13.11 -9.51 15.97
C PRO A 242 -12.51 -9.22 14.59
N ALA A 243 -11.91 -10.23 13.96
CA ALA A 243 -11.53 -10.14 12.56
C ALA A 243 -12.76 -10.31 11.66
N ARG A 244 -13.03 -9.31 10.81
CA ARG A 244 -14.17 -9.34 9.89
C ARG A 244 -13.91 -8.57 8.60
N VAL A 245 -14.58 -8.99 7.53
CA VAL A 245 -14.57 -8.31 6.24
C VAL A 245 -15.95 -7.70 6.00
N GLY A 246 -16.01 -6.39 5.81
CA GLY A 246 -17.22 -5.68 5.43
C GLY A 246 -17.41 -5.74 3.91
N VAL A 247 -18.53 -6.29 3.44
CA VAL A 247 -18.92 -6.25 2.03
C VAL A 247 -19.86 -5.07 1.83
N LEU A 248 -19.37 -4.00 1.21
CA LEU A 248 -20.12 -2.78 0.90
C LEU A 248 -20.44 -2.76 -0.60
N PRO A 249 -21.72 -2.78 -1.02
CA PRO A 249 -22.06 -2.48 -2.41
C PRO A 249 -21.48 -1.12 -2.81
N ARG A 250 -20.85 -1.01 -3.98
CA ARG A 250 -20.12 0.21 -4.39
C ARG A 250 -20.94 1.50 -4.35
N ALA A 251 -22.25 1.41 -4.65
CA ALA A 251 -23.20 2.52 -4.61
C ALA A 251 -24.06 2.53 -3.33
N GLY A 252 -23.71 1.70 -2.35
CA GLY A 252 -24.41 1.56 -1.09
C GLY A 252 -23.98 2.61 -0.07
N THR A 253 -24.64 2.53 1.08
CA THR A 253 -24.39 3.35 2.27
C THR A 253 -23.82 2.48 3.39
N ALA A 254 -23.46 3.10 4.52
CA ALA A 254 -22.96 2.38 5.68
C ALA A 254 -23.92 1.30 6.21
N ASP A 255 -25.24 1.52 6.07
CA ASP A 255 -26.27 0.56 6.51
C ASP A 255 -26.32 -0.69 5.62
N ASP A 256 -25.76 -0.62 4.41
CA ASP A 256 -25.72 -1.72 3.45
C ASP A 256 -24.51 -2.66 3.67
N VAL A 257 -23.60 -2.32 4.58
CA VAL A 257 -22.41 -3.14 4.86
C VAL A 257 -22.80 -4.47 5.49
N VAL A 258 -22.41 -5.57 4.84
CA VAL A 258 -22.52 -6.91 5.41
C VAL A 258 -21.18 -7.36 5.97
N TRP A 259 -21.07 -7.33 7.30
CA TRP A 259 -19.89 -7.83 8.02
C TRP A 259 -19.87 -9.36 8.05
N CYS A 260 -18.78 -9.94 7.54
CA CYS A 260 -18.53 -11.37 7.50
C CYS A 260 -17.38 -11.73 8.45
N GLU A 261 -17.60 -12.71 9.34
CA GLU A 261 -16.58 -13.20 10.28
C GLU A 261 -15.40 -13.81 9.51
N ALA A 262 -14.19 -13.32 9.77
CA ALA A 262 -12.96 -13.73 9.11
C ALA A 262 -12.04 -14.52 10.05
N PRO A 263 -11.09 -15.32 9.51
CA PRO A 263 -10.02 -15.86 10.32
C PRO A 263 -9.28 -14.74 11.06
N GLN A 264 -8.84 -15.03 12.30
CA GLN A 264 -7.95 -14.15 13.04
C GLN A 264 -6.60 -14.06 12.31
N ALA A 265 -6.40 -12.96 11.60
CA ALA A 265 -5.22 -12.68 10.80
C ALA A 265 -5.10 -11.17 10.54
N TYR A 266 -3.90 -10.71 10.17
CA TYR A 266 -3.70 -9.38 9.60
C TYR A 266 -3.41 -9.48 8.10
N VAL A 267 -3.91 -8.51 7.33
CA VAL A 267 -3.65 -8.38 5.89
C VAL A 267 -3.14 -6.98 5.65
N PHE A 268 -1.89 -6.87 5.20
CA PHE A 268 -1.42 -5.65 4.57
C PHE A 268 -1.96 -5.61 3.14
N HIS A 269 -1.51 -6.52 2.28
CA HIS A 269 -1.82 -6.43 0.85
C HIS A 269 -2.73 -7.57 0.37
N PRO A 270 -3.93 -7.26 -0.15
CA PRO A 270 -4.65 -8.15 -1.05
C PRO A 270 -4.00 -8.17 -2.45
N VAL A 271 -4.12 -9.31 -3.14
CA VAL A 271 -3.69 -9.45 -4.54
C VAL A 271 -4.72 -8.84 -5.48
N ASN A 272 -5.94 -9.39 -5.48
CA ASN A 272 -7.08 -8.96 -6.28
C ASN A 272 -8.36 -9.62 -5.72
N ALA A 273 -9.52 -9.05 -6.05
CA ALA A 273 -10.82 -9.60 -5.68
C ALA A 273 -11.79 -9.58 -6.85
N TYR A 274 -12.79 -10.47 -6.81
CA TYR A 274 -13.83 -10.55 -7.83
C TYR A 274 -15.12 -11.17 -7.29
N ASP A 275 -16.25 -10.81 -7.91
CA ASP A 275 -17.55 -11.37 -7.59
C ASP A 275 -17.69 -12.80 -8.16
N THR A 276 -18.32 -13.70 -7.42
CA THR A 276 -18.64 -15.06 -7.88
C THR A 276 -20.07 -15.13 -8.42
N GLY A 277 -20.31 -16.09 -9.33
CA GLY A 277 -21.62 -16.23 -9.99
C GLY A 277 -22.79 -16.60 -9.06
N ASP A 278 -22.50 -17.06 -7.84
CA ASP A 278 -23.44 -17.36 -6.78
C ASP A 278 -23.64 -16.20 -5.78
N GLY A 279 -23.08 -15.02 -6.06
CA GLY A 279 -23.26 -13.81 -5.25
C GLY A 279 -22.29 -13.66 -4.06
N GLY A 280 -21.26 -14.51 -3.98
CA GLY A 280 -20.14 -14.34 -3.06
C GLY A 280 -19.02 -13.49 -3.66
N VAL A 281 -17.94 -13.36 -2.90
CA VAL A 281 -16.72 -12.68 -3.33
C VAL A 281 -15.51 -13.57 -3.07
N VAL A 282 -14.60 -13.65 -4.03
CA VAL A 282 -13.26 -14.21 -3.81
C VAL A 282 -12.28 -13.06 -3.69
N VAL A 283 -11.41 -13.13 -2.68
CA VAL A 283 -10.25 -12.25 -2.54
C VAL A 283 -9.03 -13.08 -2.17
N ASP A 284 -7.93 -12.83 -2.86
CA ASP A 284 -6.65 -13.45 -2.52
C ASP A 284 -5.83 -12.43 -1.72
N VAL A 285 -5.22 -12.87 -0.62
CA VAL A 285 -4.56 -12.00 0.36
C VAL A 285 -3.21 -12.54 0.81
N CYS A 286 -2.27 -11.63 1.07
CA CYS A 286 -1.05 -11.90 1.82
C CYS A 286 -1.35 -11.71 3.30
N ARG A 287 -1.52 -12.82 4.04
CA ARG A 287 -1.97 -12.83 5.44
C ARG A 287 -0.91 -13.27 6.44
N TYR A 288 -1.00 -12.66 7.62
CA TYR A 288 -0.13 -12.81 8.78
C TYR A 288 -0.95 -13.36 9.96
N ASP A 289 -0.40 -14.28 10.75
CA ASP A 289 -1.10 -14.82 11.93
C ASP A 289 -1.27 -13.76 13.03
N SER A 290 -0.28 -12.90 13.18
CA SER A 290 -0.26 -11.76 14.09
C SER A 290 0.69 -10.69 13.56
N MET A 291 0.51 -9.44 14.02
CA MET A 291 1.31 -8.30 13.59
C MET A 291 1.37 -7.22 14.67
N PHE A 292 2.56 -6.70 14.95
CA PHE A 292 2.82 -5.72 16.02
C PHE A 292 2.40 -6.23 17.41
N ASP A 293 2.54 -7.52 17.66
CA ASP A 293 2.30 -8.13 18.96
C ASP A 293 3.59 -8.05 19.80
N GLN A 294 4.66 -8.73 19.36
CA GLN A 294 5.95 -8.77 20.03
C GLN A 294 6.95 -7.81 19.37
N ASP A 295 7.07 -7.82 18.03
CA ASP A 295 7.88 -6.85 17.30
C ASP A 295 7.08 -5.59 16.95
N ARG A 296 7.28 -4.56 17.77
CA ARG A 296 6.61 -3.26 17.62
C ARG A 296 7.44 -2.25 16.84
N ARG A 297 8.47 -2.69 16.09
CA ARG A 297 9.31 -1.81 15.27
C ARG A 297 9.08 -1.99 13.77
N GLY A 298 8.38 -3.03 13.34
CA GLY A 298 8.07 -3.24 11.94
C GLY A 298 7.52 -4.65 11.65
N PRO A 299 7.29 -4.97 10.37
CA PRO A 299 6.39 -6.05 10.00
C PRO A 299 7.03 -7.45 9.88
N VAL A 300 8.28 -7.67 10.32
CA VAL A 300 8.97 -8.95 10.09
C VAL A 300 9.06 -9.88 11.30
N GLY A 301 8.86 -9.38 12.53
CA GLY A 301 9.23 -10.12 13.73
C GLY A 301 8.20 -11.11 14.26
N ASP A 302 6.91 -10.96 13.94
CA ASP A 302 5.83 -11.74 14.56
C ASP A 302 5.38 -12.96 13.74
N SER A 303 5.15 -12.78 12.44
CA SER A 303 4.76 -13.88 11.55
C SER A 303 5.21 -13.63 10.12
N ALA A 304 5.44 -14.72 9.37
CA ALA A 304 5.79 -14.64 7.95
C ALA A 304 4.51 -14.55 7.10
N PRO A 305 4.52 -13.76 6.01
CA PRO A 305 3.35 -13.61 5.15
C PRO A 305 3.10 -14.86 4.32
N THR A 306 1.84 -15.29 4.27
CA THR A 306 1.40 -16.46 3.48
C THR A 306 0.28 -16.08 2.52
N LEU A 307 0.23 -16.73 1.36
CA LEU A 307 -0.80 -16.45 0.36
C LEU A 307 -2.03 -17.32 0.61
N ALA A 308 -3.18 -16.69 0.81
CA ALA A 308 -4.45 -17.37 1.02
C ALA A 308 -5.56 -16.81 0.14
N ARG A 309 -6.53 -17.67 -0.18
CA ARG A 309 -7.81 -17.30 -0.79
C ARG A 309 -8.87 -17.25 0.28
N TRP A 310 -9.53 -16.11 0.36
CA TRP A 310 -10.72 -15.89 1.15
C TRP A 310 -11.95 -15.92 0.24
N THR A 311 -12.90 -16.80 0.58
CA THR A 311 -14.24 -16.81 -0.04
C THR A 311 -15.20 -16.20 0.95
N VAL A 312 -15.66 -14.99 0.63
CA VAL A 312 -16.55 -14.18 1.46
C VAL A 312 -17.99 -14.46 1.03
N ASP A 313 -18.79 -14.98 1.95
CA ASP A 313 -20.21 -15.24 1.75
C ASP A 313 -21.03 -14.31 2.64
N SER A 314 -21.67 -13.32 2.02
CA SER A 314 -22.52 -12.33 2.69
C SER A 314 -23.85 -12.92 3.19
N THR A 315 -24.29 -14.06 2.67
CA THR A 315 -25.50 -14.76 3.12
C THR A 315 -25.24 -15.48 4.43
N THR A 316 -24.14 -16.23 4.52
CA THR A 316 -23.74 -16.91 5.77
C THR A 316 -22.94 -16.03 6.72
N ARG A 317 -22.51 -14.85 6.26
CA ARG A 317 -21.68 -13.87 6.97
C ARG A 317 -20.36 -14.46 7.46
N ARG A 318 -19.71 -15.24 6.60
CA ARG A 318 -18.45 -15.93 6.92
C ARG A 318 -17.45 -15.81 5.79
N VAL A 319 -16.19 -15.82 6.17
CA VAL A 319 -15.05 -15.95 5.25
C VAL A 319 -14.43 -17.33 5.44
N ALA A 320 -14.43 -18.12 4.37
CA ALA A 320 -13.68 -19.36 4.33
C ALA A 320 -12.27 -19.10 3.78
N GLU A 321 -11.25 -19.63 4.44
CA GLU A 321 -9.85 -19.49 4.03
C GLU A 321 -9.32 -20.80 3.43
N LYS A 322 -8.50 -20.66 2.39
CA LYS A 322 -7.72 -21.74 1.80
C LYS A 322 -6.31 -21.24 1.43
N PRO A 323 -5.23 -21.88 1.89
CA PRO A 323 -3.88 -21.60 1.40
C PRO A 323 -3.77 -21.77 -0.12
N LEU A 324 -3.07 -20.86 -0.81
CA LEU A 324 -2.94 -20.87 -2.26
C LEU A 324 -1.59 -21.39 -2.76
N ALA A 325 -0.52 -21.07 -2.06
CA ALA A 325 0.83 -21.47 -2.42
C ALA A 325 1.71 -21.64 -1.17
N ASP A 326 2.68 -22.53 -1.26
CA ASP A 326 3.69 -22.73 -0.22
C ASP A 326 4.76 -21.63 -0.29
N GLY A 327 5.27 -21.23 0.88
CA GLY A 327 6.34 -20.25 1.01
C GLY A 327 5.82 -18.89 1.47
N HIS A 328 6.71 -17.89 1.40
CA HIS A 328 6.40 -16.54 1.81
C HIS A 328 5.99 -15.68 0.61
N HIS A 329 4.92 -14.90 0.79
CA HIS A 329 4.32 -14.14 -0.29
C HIS A 329 3.85 -12.78 0.20
N GLU A 330 4.48 -11.73 -0.29
CA GLU A 330 4.11 -10.34 -0.03
C GLU A 330 4.35 -9.46 -1.26
N PHE A 331 3.99 -8.17 -1.16
CA PHE A 331 4.04 -7.18 -2.22
C PHE A 331 3.41 -7.74 -3.50
N PRO A 332 2.13 -8.15 -3.44
CA PRO A 332 1.49 -8.83 -4.54
C PRO A 332 1.15 -7.86 -5.67
N ALA A 333 1.31 -8.35 -6.89
CA ALA A 333 0.84 -7.71 -8.10
C ALA A 333 0.08 -8.69 -8.97
N HIS A 334 -0.85 -8.16 -9.75
CA HIS A 334 -1.60 -8.88 -10.78
C HIS A 334 -1.60 -8.06 -12.08
N ASP A 335 -2.12 -8.64 -13.15
CA ASP A 335 -2.30 -7.89 -14.39
C ASP A 335 -3.38 -6.81 -14.19
N PRO A 336 -3.03 -5.51 -14.30
CA PRO A 336 -3.97 -4.43 -13.98
C PRO A 336 -5.22 -4.42 -14.87
N ARG A 337 -5.21 -5.10 -16.02
CA ARG A 337 -6.35 -5.17 -16.95
C ARG A 337 -7.49 -6.05 -16.44
N VAL A 338 -7.21 -6.93 -15.47
CA VAL A 338 -8.18 -7.82 -14.83
C VAL A 338 -8.44 -7.47 -13.37
N ALA A 339 -8.03 -6.27 -12.94
CA ALA A 339 -8.44 -5.72 -11.66
C ALA A 339 -9.97 -5.82 -11.51
N THR A 340 -10.45 -6.19 -10.32
CA THR A 340 -11.87 -6.41 -9.98
C THR A 340 -12.53 -7.66 -10.57
N ARG A 341 -11.80 -8.42 -11.40
CA ARG A 341 -12.29 -9.60 -12.13
C ARG A 341 -11.49 -10.85 -11.83
N SER A 342 -12.02 -12.00 -12.24
CA SER A 342 -11.30 -13.26 -12.14
C SER A 342 -9.98 -13.19 -12.92
N TYR A 343 -8.95 -13.75 -12.31
CA TYR A 343 -7.58 -13.67 -12.78
C TYR A 343 -6.85 -14.96 -12.46
N ARG A 344 -5.73 -15.20 -13.14
CA ARG A 344 -4.99 -16.46 -13.05
C ARG A 344 -3.61 -16.32 -12.42
N TYR A 345 -2.94 -15.19 -12.60
CA TYR A 345 -1.55 -15.05 -12.18
C TYR A 345 -1.38 -13.93 -11.15
N ALA A 346 -0.77 -14.29 -10.03
CA ALA A 346 -0.24 -13.38 -9.03
C ALA A 346 1.30 -13.36 -9.13
N TYR A 347 1.91 -12.23 -8.81
CA TYR A 347 3.34 -12.05 -8.71
C TYR A 347 3.67 -11.50 -7.33
N THR A 348 4.58 -12.10 -6.59
CA THR A 348 4.90 -11.70 -5.21
C THR A 348 6.40 -11.65 -4.99
N ALA A 349 6.82 -10.96 -3.93
CA ALA A 349 8.15 -11.04 -3.33
C ALA A 349 8.11 -11.81 -2.00
N ASP A 350 9.28 -12.16 -1.45
CA ASP A 350 9.43 -12.81 -0.15
C ASP A 350 9.54 -11.75 0.98
N GLY A 351 8.42 -11.08 1.28
CA GLY A 351 8.36 -10.04 2.33
C GLY A 351 9.44 -8.95 2.18
N LEU A 352 9.98 -8.47 3.31
CA LEU A 352 11.06 -7.46 3.31
C LEU A 352 12.43 -8.01 2.86
N THR A 353 12.56 -9.29 2.55
CA THR A 353 13.77 -9.78 1.86
C THR A 353 13.79 -9.35 0.39
N LEU A 354 12.63 -8.90 -0.14
CA LEU A 354 12.44 -8.37 -1.48
C LEU A 354 12.82 -9.34 -2.62
N GLY A 355 12.94 -10.64 -2.35
CA GLY A 355 13.24 -11.63 -3.36
C GLY A 355 13.49 -13.02 -2.77
N PRO A 356 13.21 -14.12 -3.50
CA PRO A 356 12.97 -14.16 -4.94
C PRO A 356 11.58 -13.65 -5.37
N THR A 357 11.43 -13.34 -6.65
CA THR A 357 10.11 -13.01 -7.22
C THR A 357 9.42 -14.30 -7.64
N THR A 358 8.16 -14.49 -7.22
CA THR A 358 7.40 -15.70 -7.52
C THR A 358 6.17 -15.37 -8.34
N ARG A 359 5.94 -16.09 -9.43
CA ARG A 359 4.66 -16.10 -10.15
C ARG A 359 3.85 -17.30 -9.71
N ILE A 360 2.63 -17.08 -9.24
CA ILE A 360 1.69 -18.10 -8.77
C ILE A 360 0.53 -18.19 -9.74
N ASP A 361 0.18 -19.40 -10.16
CA ASP A 361 -1.08 -19.71 -10.83
C ASP A 361 -2.14 -19.97 -9.75
N VAL A 362 -3.04 -19.02 -9.52
CA VAL A 362 -3.99 -19.04 -8.39
C VAL A 362 -5.14 -20.04 -8.55
N GLU A 363 -5.28 -20.64 -9.73
CA GLU A 363 -6.24 -21.72 -9.98
C GLU A 363 -5.68 -23.08 -9.56
N THR A 364 -4.38 -23.29 -9.77
CA THR A 364 -3.70 -24.57 -9.55
C THR A 364 -2.81 -24.61 -8.30
N GLY A 365 -2.42 -23.45 -7.78
CA GLY A 365 -1.43 -23.30 -6.71
C GLY A 365 0.02 -23.53 -7.16
N THR A 366 0.28 -23.61 -8.47
CA THR A 366 1.63 -23.85 -9.00
C THR A 366 2.45 -22.57 -9.06
N SER A 367 3.71 -22.65 -8.65
CA SER A 367 4.61 -21.49 -8.56
C SER A 367 5.83 -21.61 -9.47
N VAL A 368 6.26 -20.48 -10.05
CA VAL A 368 7.53 -20.33 -10.76
C VAL A 368 8.34 -19.25 -10.07
N ILE A 369 9.52 -19.61 -9.61
CA ILE A 369 10.42 -18.73 -8.84
C ILE A 369 11.51 -18.19 -9.76
N HIS A 370 11.72 -16.87 -9.71
CA HIS A 370 12.86 -16.20 -10.31
C HIS A 370 13.84 -15.79 -9.20
N ASP A 371 14.94 -16.53 -9.10
CA ASP A 371 16.07 -16.20 -8.22
C ASP A 371 16.91 -15.09 -8.85
N HIS A 372 17.02 -13.95 -8.15
CA HIS A 372 17.79 -12.79 -8.58
C HIS A 372 19.31 -13.02 -8.48
N GLY A 373 19.74 -14.06 -7.78
CA GLY A 373 21.13 -14.40 -7.51
C GLY A 373 21.68 -13.77 -6.22
N LYS A 374 22.86 -14.22 -5.80
CA LYS A 374 23.46 -13.81 -4.52
C LYS A 374 23.64 -12.29 -4.41
N GLY A 375 23.11 -11.70 -3.34
CA GLY A 375 23.23 -10.27 -3.03
C GLY A 375 22.42 -9.36 -3.96
N ARG A 376 21.45 -9.92 -4.68
CA ARG A 376 20.53 -9.20 -5.55
C ARG A 376 19.12 -9.42 -5.03
N TYR A 377 18.37 -8.33 -4.99
CA TYR A 377 17.01 -8.28 -4.49
C TYR A 377 16.14 -7.61 -5.54
N GLY A 378 14.86 -7.95 -5.55
CA GLY A 378 13.87 -7.25 -6.34
C GLY A 378 13.31 -6.03 -5.60
N ALA A 379 12.07 -5.72 -5.94
CA ALA A 379 11.19 -4.81 -5.22
C ALA A 379 9.79 -5.42 -5.25
N GLU A 380 8.79 -4.68 -4.81
CA GLU A 380 7.40 -4.95 -5.22
C GLU A 380 7.34 -5.13 -6.75
N PRO A 381 6.88 -6.30 -7.25
CA PRO A 381 6.78 -6.54 -8.68
C PRO A 381 5.77 -5.61 -9.33
N VAL A 382 6.06 -5.15 -10.54
CA VAL A 382 5.10 -4.42 -11.38
C VAL A 382 4.86 -5.20 -12.66
N VAL A 383 3.59 -5.45 -12.98
CA VAL A 383 3.19 -6.15 -14.21
C VAL A 383 2.93 -5.12 -15.30
N ILE A 384 3.69 -5.20 -16.39
CA ILE A 384 3.46 -4.38 -17.58
C ILE A 384 2.96 -5.30 -18.70
N PRO A 385 1.67 -5.23 -19.06
CA PRO A 385 1.14 -6.02 -20.16
C PRO A 385 1.83 -5.69 -21.48
N LYS A 386 2.17 -6.71 -22.26
CA LYS A 386 2.69 -6.50 -23.60
C LYS A 386 1.58 -5.92 -24.48
N TYR A 387 1.91 -4.97 -25.36
CA TYR A 387 0.92 -4.39 -26.27
C TYR A 387 0.20 -5.49 -27.07
N ARG A 388 -1.15 -5.49 -26.99
CA ARG A 388 -2.06 -6.50 -27.58
C ARG A 388 -1.90 -7.93 -27.06
N SER A 389 -1.28 -8.16 -25.90
CA SER A 389 -1.44 -9.44 -25.21
C SER A 389 -2.85 -9.59 -24.66
N THR A 390 -3.29 -10.81 -24.41
CA THR A 390 -4.52 -11.12 -23.66
C THR A 390 -4.15 -11.49 -22.24
#